data_AF-A0A2M6WRN6-F1
#
_entry.id   AF-A0A2M6WRN6-F1
#
_cell.length_a   1.000
_cell.length_b   1.000
_cell.length_c   1.000
_cell.angle_alpha   90.00
_cell.angle_beta   90.00
_cell.angle_gamma   90.00
#
_symmetry.space_group_name_H-M   'P 1'
#
loop_
_entity.id
_entity.type
_entity.pdbx_description
1 polymer ?
#
loop_
_entity_poly.entity_id
_entity_poly.type
_entity_poly.pdbx_seq_one_letter_code
_entity_poly.pdbx_strand_id
1 'polypeptide(L)' 'MQYQNTFRQLVVWQKAKELTLFVYKITNNFPGEEKFALSSQMRRASSSVLANIAEGNAKITKRDRCHFLILHKVL' A
#
# COMPACT_ATOMS: atom_id res chain seq x y z
N MET A 1 23.84 10.64 13.80
CA MET A 1 23.71 9.66 12.71
C MET A 1 22.23 9.53 12.35
N GLN A 2 21.82 10.03 11.18
CA GLN A 2 20.45 9.90 10.68
C GLN A 2 20.20 8.42 10.34
N TYR A 3 19.28 7.78 11.07
CA TYR A 3 18.82 6.44 10.74
C TYR A 3 17.89 6.54 9.51
N GLN A 4 18.46 6.54 8.30
CA GLN A 4 17.68 6.37 7.08
C GLN A 4 17.21 4.91 6.97
N ASN A 5 16.28 4.52 7.84
CA ASN A 5 15.51 3.28 7.67
C ASN A 5 14.53 3.52 6.51
N THR A 6 14.99 3.35 5.28
CA THR A 6 14.14 3.49 4.11
C THR A 6 13.04 2.43 4.17
N PHE A 7 11.78 2.82 4.17
CA PHE A 7 10.61 1.91 4.17
C PHE A 7 10.68 0.86 3.05
N ARG A 8 11.43 1.15 1.98
CA ARG A 8 11.69 0.25 0.85
C ARG A 8 12.42 -1.05 1.24
N GLN A 9 13.12 -1.07 2.37
CA GLN A 9 13.77 -2.27 2.89
C GLN A 9 12.79 -3.19 3.65
N LEU A 10 11.60 -2.71 4.01
CA LEU A 10 10.61 -3.53 4.69
C LEU A 10 10.06 -4.60 3.74
N VAL A 11 10.17 -5.87 4.14
CA VAL A 11 9.62 -7.00 3.39
C VAL A 11 8.12 -6.81 3.12
N VAL A 12 7.38 -6.29 4.10
CA VAL A 12 5.95 -5.99 3.94
C VAL A 12 5.69 -4.92 2.88
N TRP A 13 6.55 -3.90 2.77
CA TRP A 13 6.43 -2.88 1.72
C TRP A 13 6.73 -3.46 0.34
N GLN A 14 7.75 -4.33 0.23
CA GLN A 14 8.09 -5.01 -1.02
C GLN A 14 6.94 -5.91 -1.49
N LYS A 15 6.34 -6.69 -0.58
CA LYS A 15 5.16 -7.51 -0.89
C LYS A 15 3.94 -6.67 -1.28
N ALA A 16 3.69 -5.55 -0.60
CA ALA A 16 2.63 -4.62 -0.98
C ALA A 16 2.87 -3.99 -2.38
N LYS A 17 4.14 -3.76 -2.74
CA LYS A 17 4.53 -3.26 -4.06
C LYS A 17 4.23 -4.29 -5.14
N GLU A 18 4.63 -5.54 -4.92
CA GLU A 18 4.34 -6.65 -5.83
C GLU A 18 2.84 -6.84 -6.02
N LEU A 19 2.07 -6.81 -4.93
CA LEU A 19 0.61 -6.86 -4.98
C LEU A 19 0.03 -5.72 -5.80
N THR A 20 0.51 -4.49 -5.61
CA THR A 20 0.06 -3.33 -6.39
C THR A 20 0.33 -3.51 -7.88
N LEU A 21 1.53 -3.95 -8.26
CA LEU A 21 1.86 -4.23 -9.66
C LEU A 21 0.97 -5.34 -10.24
N PHE A 22 0.68 -6.37 -9.46
CA PHE A 22 -0.22 -7.45 -9.85
C PHE A 22 -1.66 -6.96 -10.07
N VAL A 23 -2.19 -6.12 -9.18
CA VAL A 23 -3.51 -5.48 -9.33
C VAL A 23 -3.57 -4.63 -10.60
N TYR A 24 -2.53 -3.83 -10.88
CA TYR A 24 -2.45 -3.06 -12.13
C TYR A 24 -2.46 -3.96 -13.36
N LYS A 25 -1.73 -5.10 -13.32
CA LYS A 25 -1.68 -6.08 -14.41
C LYS A 25 -3.05 -6.72 -14.66
N ILE A 26 -3.76 -7.15 -13.61
CA ILE A 26 -5.09 -7.76 -13.77
C ILE A 26 -6.11 -6.74 -14.28
N THR A 27 -6.16 -5.57 -13.66
CA THR A 27 -7.14 -4.53 -14.00
C THR A 27 -6.92 -3.91 -15.38
N ASN A 28 -5.74 -4.09 -16.00
CA ASN A 28 -5.53 -3.71 -17.40
C ASN A 28 -6.33 -4.58 -18.39
N ASN A 29 -6.73 -5.78 -17.97
CA ASN A 29 -7.47 -6.72 -18.82
C ASN A 29 -8.99 -6.62 -18.60
N PHE A 30 -9.45 -5.68 -17.79
CA PHE A 30 -10.88 -5.50 -17.55
C PHE A 30 -11.56 -4.82 -18.75
N PRO A 31 -12.86 -5.10 -18.97
CA PRO A 31 -13.66 -4.38 -19.94
C PRO A 31 -13.63 -2.87 -19.68
N GLY A 32 -13.82 -2.08 -20.74
CA GLY A 32 -13.78 -0.62 -20.66
C GLY A 32 -14.82 -0.05 -19.68
N GLU A 33 -15.98 -0.72 -19.52
CA GLU A 33 -17.03 -0.29 -18.59
C GLU A 33 -16.56 -0.33 -17.12
N GLU A 34 -15.67 -1.25 -16.76
CA GLU A 34 -15.16 -1.44 -15.39
C GLU A 34 -13.94 -0.58 -15.06
N LYS A 35 -13.44 0.20 -16.03
CA LYS A 35 -12.20 0.99 -15.88
C LYS A 35 -12.32 2.07 -14.80
N PHE A 36 -13.46 2.75 -14.74
CA PHE A 36 -13.69 3.82 -13.76
C PHE A 36 -14.33 3.33 -12.46
N ALA A 37 -15.07 2.22 -12.51
CA ALA A 37 -15.65 1.58 -11.33
C ALA A 37 -14.61 0.72 -10.61
N LEU A 38 -14.53 -0.57 -10.95
CA LEU A 38 -13.76 -1.56 -10.20
C LEU A 38 -12.25 -1.37 -10.34
N SER A 39 -11.75 -1.10 -11.55
CA SER A 39 -10.30 -0.96 -11.78
C SER A 39 -9.71 0.22 -11.00
N SER A 40 -10.41 1.35 -10.96
CA SER A 40 -9.94 2.55 -10.24
C SER A 40 -9.95 2.33 -8.72
N GLN A 41 -10.97 1.67 -8.19
CA GLN A 41 -11.07 1.34 -6.76
C GLN A 41 -9.98 0.37 -6.33
N MET A 42 -9.77 -0.72 -7.08
CA MET A 42 -8.75 -1.73 -6.76
C MET A 42 -7.33 -1.13 -6.77
N ARG A 43 -6.99 -0.32 -7.78
CA ARG A 43 -5.67 0.32 -7.87
C ARG A 43 -5.42 1.32 -6.74
N ARG A 44 -6.44 2.11 -6.37
CA ARG A 44 -6.35 3.05 -5.24
C ARG A 44 -6.19 2.32 -3.92
N ALA A 45 -6.97 1.26 -3.70
CA ALA A 45 -6.88 0.44 -2.48
C ALA A 45 -5.51 -0.24 -2.35
N SER A 46 -4.95 -0.81 -3.42
CA SER A 46 -3.61 -1.43 -3.36
C SER A 46 -2.50 -0.39 -3.12
N SER A 47 -2.60 0.77 -3.79
CA SER A 47 -1.62 1.86 -3.62
C SER A 47 -1.67 2.51 -2.24
N SER A 48 -2.85 2.58 -1.60
CA SER A 48 -2.97 3.14 -0.24
C SER A 48 -2.20 2.30 0.78
N VAL A 49 -2.16 0.97 0.64
CA VAL A 49 -1.35 0.08 1.49
C VAL A 49 0.14 0.45 1.42
N LEU A 50 0.67 0.77 0.23
CA LEU A 50 2.05 1.22 0.07
C LEU A 50 2.33 2.55 0.77
N ALA A 51 1.45 3.53 0.57
CA ALA A 51 1.57 4.85 1.19
C ALA A 51 1.54 4.74 2.72
N ASN A 52 0.59 3.97 3.24
CA ASN A 52 0.40 3.71 4.66
C ASN A 52 1.63 3.06 5.32
N ILE A 53 2.25 2.06 4.66
CA ILE A 53 3.48 1.44 5.17
C ILE A 53 4.65 2.44 5.14
N ALA A 54 4.76 3.25 4.09
CA ALA A 54 5.80 4.26 3.97
C ALA A 54 5.68 5.35 5.06
N GLU A 55 4.46 5.86 5.26
CA GLU A 55 4.12 6.84 6.30
C GLU A 55 4.34 6.27 7.71
N GLY A 56 3.86 5.06 7.97
CA GLY A 56 4.03 4.39 9.26
C GLY A 56 5.49 4.12 9.62
N ASN A 57 6.35 3.89 8.63
CA ASN A 57 7.78 3.69 8.86
C ASN A 57 8.55 5.00 9.09
N ALA A 58 8.04 6.14 8.59
CA ALA A 58 8.61 7.46 8.85
C ALA A 58 8.32 7.97 10.28
N LYS A 59 7.41 7.32 11.02
CA LYS A 59 7.10 7.68 12.41
C LYS A 59 8.11 7.12 13.41
N ILE A 60 8.51 7.99 14.34
CA ILE A 60 9.70 7.86 15.21
C ILE A 60 9.45 6.89 16.39
N THR A 61 8.21 6.69 16.83
CA THR A 61 7.94 5.87 18.03
C THR A 61 7.35 4.48 17.71
N LYS A 62 7.75 3.46 18.49
CA LYS A 62 7.18 2.09 18.39
C LYS A 62 5.66 2.08 18.63
N ARG A 63 5.13 3.04 19.40
CA ARG A 63 3.70 3.15 19.77
C ARG A 63 2.83 3.60 18.58
N ASP A 64 3.37 4.40 17.67
CA ASP A 64 2.68 4.81 16.43
C ASP A 64 2.63 3.70 15.37
N ARG A 65 3.60 2.77 15.37
CA ARG A 65 3.65 1.66 14.38
C ARG A 65 2.49 0.68 14.53
N CYS A 66 2.02 0.42 15.76
CA CYS A 66 0.89 -0.49 16.01
C CYS A 66 -0.46 0.09 15.56
N HIS A 67 -0.64 1.41 15.63
CA HIS A 67 -1.91 2.05 15.27
C HIS A 67 -2.19 1.96 13.77
N PHE A 68 -1.14 1.90 12.93
CA PHE A 68 -1.31 1.81 11.48
C PHE A 68 -1.70 0.41 10.99
N LEU A 69 -1.33 -0.65 11.72
CA LEU A 69 -1.81 -2.00 11.43
C LEU A 69 -3.33 -2.14 11.66
N ILE A 70 -3.92 -1.28 12.48
CA ILE A 70 -5.35 -1.31 12.84
C ILE A 70 -6.25 -0.64 11.78
N LEU A 71 -5.74 0.33 11.02
CA LEU A 71 -6.51 0.99 9.93
C LEU A 71 -6.90 0.02 8.80
N HIS A 72 -6.37 -1.20 8.80
CA HIS A 72 -6.79 -2.27 7.88
C HIS A 72 -8.19 -2.85 8.16
N LYS A 73 -8.94 -2.34 9.15
CA LYS A 73 -10.27 -2.84 9.54
C LYS A 73 -11.47 -2.00 9.06
N VAL A 74 -11.29 -0.99 8.22
CA VAL A 74 -12.42 -0.26 7.59
C VAL A 74 -12.19 -0.17 6.08
N LEU A 75 -12.50 -1.29 5.43
CA LEU A 75 -13.14 -1.35 4.12
C LEU A 75 -14.45 -2.09 4.31
#